data_AF-A0ABD2QEX3-F1
#
_entry.id   AF-A0ABD2QEX3-F1
#
_cell.length_a   1.000
_cell.length_b   1.000
_cell.length_c   1.000
_cell.angle_alpha   90.00
_cell.angle_beta   90.00
_cell.angle_gamma   90.00
#
_symmetry.space_group_name_H-M   'P 1'
#
loop_
_entity.id
_entity.type
_entity.pdbx_description
1 polymer ?
#
loop_
_entity_poly.entity_id
_entity_poly.type
_entity_poly.pdbx_seq_one_letter_code
_entity_poly.pdbx_strand_id
1 'polypeptide(L)'
;MEKPPHLLTELFFLTHYAIHLAFGPLLSLHKETNQQLHQMETALNSRDGFAESDINLLLKRKLRDMMSRFLEQVTAMSNERRLRDQLGFLVTTTQYLIALAKQNKPGQLSPLAFIPEFVIENVIDLVSYLRVLKDEFLESSDVANIPLEPLLEFAILFMHKPTLLPNPHLRARLAELLETLLPVRENETWNTAATNVFGQSINQVA
;
A
#
# COMPACT_ATOMS: atom_id res chain seq x y z
N MET A 1 39.59 0.76 -10.59
CA MET A 1 38.90 1.11 -9.33
C MET A 1 37.62 1.80 -9.72
N GLU A 2 36.48 1.17 -9.51
CA GLU A 2 35.17 1.82 -9.70
C GLU A 2 35.03 2.96 -8.68
N LYS A 3 34.53 4.11 -9.14
CA LYS A 3 34.24 5.25 -8.27
C LYS A 3 33.12 4.82 -7.30
N PRO A 4 33.25 5.06 -5.99
CA PRO A 4 32.21 4.69 -5.04
C PRO A 4 30.89 5.38 -5.44
N PRO A 5 29.74 4.71 -5.24
CA PRO A 5 28.45 5.32 -5.54
C PRO A 5 28.26 6.60 -4.72
N HIS A 6 27.51 7.54 -5.28
CA HIS A 6 27.16 8.74 -4.53
C HIS A 6 26.21 8.36 -3.38
N LEU A 7 26.47 8.86 -2.17
CA LEU A 7 25.66 8.59 -0.97
C LEU A 7 24.15 8.77 -1.20
N LEU A 8 23.76 9.78 -1.98
CA LEU A 8 22.36 10.03 -2.30
C LEU A 8 21.72 8.88 -3.10
N THR A 9 22.47 8.29 -4.03
CA THR A 9 22.01 7.13 -4.81
C THR A 9 21.86 5.90 -3.91
N GLU A 10 22.80 5.69 -2.99
CA GLU A 10 22.69 4.59 -2.01
C GLU A 10 21.47 4.76 -1.11
N LEU A 11 21.26 5.94 -0.55
CA LEU A 11 20.09 6.23 0.29
C LEU A 11 18.78 6.09 -0.47
N PHE A 12 18.73 6.50 -1.74
CA PHE A 12 17.55 6.35 -2.59
C PHE A 12 17.15 4.88 -2.74
N PHE A 13 18.08 4.01 -3.16
CA PHE A 13 17.79 2.59 -3.34
C PHE A 13 17.60 1.86 -2.01
N LEU A 14 18.33 2.23 -0.96
CA LEU A 14 18.13 1.69 0.38
C LEU A 14 16.73 2.02 0.91
N THR A 15 16.24 3.23 0.67
CA THR A 15 14.89 3.64 1.06
C THR A 15 13.84 2.80 0.33
N HIS A 16 13.97 2.63 -0.99
CA HIS A 16 13.08 1.75 -1.75
C HIS A 16 13.13 0.29 -1.26
N TYR A 17 14.31 -0.21 -0.92
CA TYR A 17 14.46 -1.56 -0.40
C TYR A 17 13.81 -1.72 0.98
N ALA A 18 13.97 -0.73 1.85
CA ALA A 18 13.32 -0.70 3.16
C ALA A 18 11.78 -0.65 3.03
N ILE A 19 11.25 0.15 2.10
CA ILE A 19 9.80 0.19 1.81
C ILE A 19 9.31 -1.18 1.35
N HIS A 20 10.02 -1.81 0.40
CA HIS A 20 9.64 -3.11 -0.14
C HIS A 20 9.59 -4.20 0.92
N LEU A 21 10.61 -4.26 1.79
CA LEU A 21 10.68 -5.24 2.87
C LEU A 21 9.67 -4.97 4.00
N ALA A 22 9.36 -3.72 4.29
CA ALA A 22 8.48 -3.38 5.40
C ALA A 22 7.01 -3.48 5.01
N PHE A 23 6.63 -2.87 3.88
CA PHE A 23 5.24 -2.53 3.62
C PHE A 23 4.41 -3.71 3.09
N GLY A 24 4.91 -4.41 2.07
CA GLY A 24 4.21 -5.56 1.49
C GLY A 24 3.97 -6.70 2.49
N PRO A 25 5.01 -7.13 3.23
CA PRO A 25 4.86 -8.16 4.27
C PRO A 25 3.92 -7.74 5.42
N LEU A 26 4.00 -6.48 5.87
CA LEU A 26 3.12 -5.97 6.93
C LEU A 26 1.65 -5.97 6.48
N LEU A 27 1.36 -5.55 5.25
CA LEU A 27 0.01 -5.56 4.69
C LEU A 27 -0.53 -6.99 4.56
N SER A 28 0.32 -7.93 4.13
CA SER A 28 -0.04 -9.35 4.02
C SER A 28 -0.37 -9.95 5.39
N LEU A 29 0.49 -9.68 6.37
CA LEU A 29 0.30 -10.11 7.76
C LEU A 29 -0.99 -9.53 8.36
N HIS A 30 -1.28 -8.26 8.07
CA HIS A 30 -2.50 -7.61 8.52
C HIS A 30 -3.75 -8.27 7.94
N LYS A 31 -3.77 -8.54 6.63
CA LYS A 31 -4.89 -9.24 5.96
C LYS A 31 -5.11 -10.64 6.55
N GLU A 32 -4.03 -11.38 6.77
CA GLU A 32 -4.10 -12.71 7.39
C GLU A 32 -4.64 -12.63 8.83
N THR A 33 -4.12 -11.70 9.64
CA THR A 33 -4.58 -11.48 11.02
C THR A 33 -6.07 -11.13 11.05
N ASN A 34 -6.52 -10.25 10.14
CA ASN A 34 -7.92 -9.87 10.01
C ASN A 34 -8.83 -11.07 9.68
N GLN A 35 -8.41 -11.91 8.73
CA GLN A 35 -9.17 -13.10 8.35
C GLN A 35 -9.27 -14.10 9.50
N GLN A 36 -8.18 -14.34 10.23
CA GLN A 36 -8.16 -15.23 11.39
C GLN A 36 -9.04 -14.72 12.53
N LEU A 37 -9.08 -13.40 12.74
CA LEU A 37 -9.91 -12.76 13.76
C LEU A 37 -11.40 -12.99 13.50
N HIS A 38 -11.84 -12.74 12.25
CA HIS A 38 -13.22 -13.00 11.83
C HIS A 38 -13.63 -14.48 11.99
N GLN A 39 -12.73 -15.41 11.68
CA GLN A 39 -12.98 -16.84 11.87
C GLN A 39 -13.17 -17.18 13.36
N MET A 40 -12.37 -16.60 14.25
CA MET A 40 -12.50 -16.82 15.70
C MET A 40 -13.75 -16.20 16.30
N GLU A 41 -14.12 -15.00 15.88
CA GLU A 41 -15.38 -14.36 16.31
C GLU A 41 -16.59 -15.20 15.92
N THR A 42 -16.62 -15.69 14.67
CA THR A 42 -17.68 -16.56 14.17
C THR A 42 -17.75 -17.88 14.96
N ALA A 43 -16.60 -18.45 15.30
CA ALA A 43 -16.52 -19.67 16.12
C ALA A 43 -16.98 -19.45 17.59
N LEU A 44 -16.81 -18.25 18.13
CA LEU A 44 -17.31 -17.87 19.47
C LEU A 44 -18.82 -17.65 19.46
N ASN A 45 -19.31 -16.83 18.53
CA ASN A 45 -20.73 -16.47 18.43
C ASN A 45 -21.62 -17.69 18.17
N SER A 46 -21.11 -18.71 17.45
CA SER A 46 -21.82 -19.98 17.25
C SER A 46 -21.91 -20.85 18.51
N ARG A 47 -21.16 -20.53 19.58
CA ARG A 47 -21.06 -21.29 20.83
C ARG A 47 -21.74 -20.63 22.04
N ASP A 48 -22.20 -19.40 21.93
CA ASP A 48 -22.81 -18.60 23.01
C ASP A 48 -24.15 -19.16 23.56
N GLY A 49 -24.62 -20.31 23.06
CA GLY A 49 -25.79 -21.03 23.59
C GLY A 49 -25.49 -22.15 24.61
N PHE A 50 -24.22 -22.52 24.83
CA PHE A 50 -23.83 -23.59 25.76
C PHE A 50 -22.98 -23.03 26.91
N ALA A 51 -23.12 -23.63 28.10
CA ALA A 51 -22.45 -23.22 29.34
C ALA A 51 -20.97 -22.83 29.15
N GLU A 52 -20.52 -21.82 29.88
CA GLU A 52 -19.15 -21.28 29.80
C GLU A 52 -18.12 -22.38 30.13
N SER A 53 -17.52 -22.94 29.09
CA SER A 53 -16.50 -23.98 29.19
C SER A 53 -15.11 -23.36 29.23
N ASP A 54 -14.13 -24.08 29.81
CA ASP A 54 -12.70 -23.68 29.78
C ASP A 54 -12.19 -23.40 28.36
N ILE A 55 -12.78 -24.07 27.36
CA ILE A 55 -12.49 -23.87 25.94
C ILE A 55 -12.96 -22.49 25.48
N ASN A 56 -14.15 -22.04 25.91
CA ASN A 56 -14.67 -20.70 25.60
C ASN A 56 -13.79 -19.62 26.23
N LEU A 57 -13.31 -19.82 27.47
CA LEU A 57 -12.39 -18.90 28.13
C LEU A 57 -11.04 -18.80 27.39
N LEU A 58 -10.47 -19.95 26.98
CA LEU A 58 -9.24 -19.99 26.19
C LEU A 58 -9.41 -19.27 24.84
N LEU A 59 -10.54 -19.49 24.16
CA LEU A 59 -10.83 -18.88 22.87
C LEU A 59 -10.99 -17.36 23.00
N LYS A 60 -11.71 -16.88 24.03
CA LYS A 60 -11.82 -15.45 24.36
C LYS A 60 -10.44 -14.82 24.63
N ARG A 61 -9.55 -15.51 25.34
CA ARG A 61 -8.18 -15.03 25.59
C ARG A 61 -7.37 -14.93 24.29
N LYS A 62 -7.41 -15.97 23.45
CA LYS A 62 -6.70 -15.99 22.17
C LYS A 62 -7.21 -14.90 21.22
N LEU A 63 -8.52 -14.66 21.20
CA LEU A 63 -9.14 -13.57 20.44
C LEU A 63 -8.61 -12.21 20.90
N ARG A 64 -8.52 -11.98 22.22
CA ARG A 64 -7.96 -10.73 22.78
C ARG A 64 -6.50 -10.52 22.39
N ASP A 65 -5.67 -11.55 22.46
CA ASP A 65 -4.26 -11.48 22.09
C ASP A 65 -4.11 -11.18 20.57
N MET A 66 -4.96 -11.78 19.73
CA MET A 66 -4.99 -11.52 18.29
C MET A 66 -5.48 -10.12 17.96
N MET A 67 -6.53 -9.64 18.63
CA MET A 67 -7.04 -8.26 18.50
C MET A 67 -5.95 -7.24 18.87
N SER A 68 -5.17 -7.52 19.92
CA SER A 68 -4.07 -6.63 20.32
C SER A 68 -3.02 -6.50 19.20
N ARG A 69 -2.61 -7.62 18.60
CA ARG A 69 -1.68 -7.63 17.44
C ARG A 69 -2.26 -6.93 16.22
N PHE A 70 -3.56 -7.12 15.96
CA PHE A 70 -4.25 -6.44 14.87
C PHE A 70 -4.19 -4.92 15.06
N LEU A 71 -4.49 -4.41 16.26
CA LEU A 71 -4.44 -2.99 16.56
C LEU A 71 -3.02 -2.41 16.49
N GLU A 72 -2.01 -3.18 16.92
CA GLU A 72 -0.60 -2.81 16.75
C GLU A 72 -0.25 -2.64 15.26
N GLN A 73 -0.67 -3.56 14.40
CA GLN A 73 -0.46 -3.48 12.95
C GLN A 73 -1.18 -2.26 12.34
N VAL A 74 -2.46 -2.04 12.70
CA VAL A 74 -3.23 -0.87 12.23
C VAL A 74 -2.54 0.43 12.63
N THR A 75 -2.09 0.54 13.89
CA THR A 75 -1.38 1.71 14.40
C THR A 75 -0.08 1.91 13.64
N ALA A 76 0.68 0.83 13.43
CA ALA A 76 1.92 0.87 12.67
C ALA A 76 1.65 1.36 11.24
N MET A 77 0.61 0.89 10.54
CA MET A 77 0.32 1.30 9.16
C MET A 77 -0.35 2.67 9.04
N SER A 78 -1.05 3.14 10.06
CA SER A 78 -1.89 4.35 10.03
C SER A 78 -1.15 5.66 10.37
N ASN A 79 0.17 5.64 10.54
CA ASN A 79 0.93 6.86 10.82
C ASN A 79 0.94 7.80 9.60
N GLU A 80 0.07 8.81 9.62
CA GLU A 80 -0.16 9.76 8.52
C GLU A 80 1.10 10.53 8.13
N ARG A 81 1.92 10.93 9.10
CA ARG A 81 3.18 11.62 8.81
C ARG A 81 4.12 10.74 7.98
N ARG A 82 4.29 9.48 8.37
CA ARG A 82 5.11 8.52 7.62
C ARG A 82 4.52 8.25 6.23
N LEU A 83 3.21 8.06 6.15
CA LEU A 83 2.52 7.83 4.88
C LEU A 83 2.67 9.02 3.91
N ARG A 84 2.56 10.25 4.41
CA ARG A 84 2.81 11.47 3.63
C ARG A 84 4.24 11.52 3.12
N ASP A 85 5.21 11.32 4.00
CA ASP A 85 6.63 11.39 3.63
C ASP A 85 6.98 10.28 2.60
N GLN A 86 6.40 9.09 2.76
CA GLN A 86 6.55 7.98 1.81
C GLN A 86 5.85 8.27 0.47
N LEU A 87 4.65 8.86 0.49
CA LEU A 87 3.95 9.28 -0.72
C LEU A 87 4.77 10.33 -1.48
N GLY A 88 5.25 11.36 -0.79
CA GLY A 88 6.09 12.41 -1.39
C GLY A 88 7.38 11.84 -1.99
N PHE A 89 8.02 10.90 -1.31
CA PHE A 89 9.18 10.18 -1.84
C PHE A 89 8.83 9.39 -3.11
N LEU A 90 7.76 8.60 -3.11
CA LEU A 90 7.37 7.78 -4.26
C LEU A 90 6.87 8.61 -5.45
N VAL A 91 6.17 9.71 -5.22
CA VAL A 91 5.82 10.69 -6.26
C VAL A 91 7.10 11.26 -6.89
N THR A 92 8.09 11.64 -6.08
CA THR A 92 9.38 12.11 -6.58
C THR A 92 10.11 11.01 -7.37
N THR A 93 10.02 9.75 -6.92
CA THR A 93 10.52 8.60 -7.68
C THR A 93 9.84 8.51 -9.05
N THR A 94 8.52 8.68 -9.15
CA THR A 94 7.85 8.65 -10.46
C THR A 94 8.32 9.76 -11.39
N GLN A 95 8.55 10.97 -10.88
CA GLN A 95 9.14 12.07 -11.65
C GLN A 95 10.54 11.69 -12.18
N TYR A 96 11.37 11.07 -11.34
CA TYR A 96 12.68 10.58 -11.73
C TYR A 96 12.60 9.50 -12.82
N LEU A 97 11.69 8.52 -12.68
CA LEU A 97 11.49 7.47 -13.68
C LEU A 97 10.98 8.03 -15.01
N ILE A 98 10.07 9.02 -14.99
CA ILE A 98 9.63 9.73 -16.19
C ILE A 98 10.80 10.46 -16.85
N ALA A 99 11.65 11.14 -16.06
CA ALA A 99 12.82 11.84 -16.60
C ALA A 99 13.79 10.86 -17.27
N LEU A 100 14.05 9.70 -16.67
CA LEU A 100 14.84 8.63 -17.29
C LEU A 100 14.19 8.09 -18.57
N ALA A 101 12.87 7.89 -18.57
CA ALA A 101 12.13 7.45 -19.74
C ALA A 101 12.24 8.42 -20.91
N LYS A 102 12.19 9.73 -20.64
CA LYS A 102 12.31 10.80 -21.64
C LYS A 102 13.73 10.91 -22.21
N GLN A 103 14.75 10.54 -21.45
CA GLN A 103 16.15 10.52 -21.91
C GLN A 103 16.49 9.29 -22.76
N ASN A 104 15.60 8.30 -22.84
CA ASN A 104 15.85 7.07 -23.59
C ASN A 104 15.93 7.34 -25.10
N LYS A 105 17.07 7.02 -25.71
CA LYS A 105 17.31 7.17 -27.15
C LYS A 105 17.07 5.84 -27.88
N PRO A 106 16.39 5.85 -29.04
CA PRO A 106 16.18 4.62 -29.81
C PRO A 106 17.53 4.00 -30.21
N GLY A 107 17.69 2.70 -29.95
CA GLY A 107 18.91 1.93 -30.25
C GLY A 107 19.95 1.85 -29.11
N GLN A 108 19.70 2.48 -27.97
CA GLN A 108 20.51 2.30 -26.75
C GLN A 108 19.73 1.49 -25.70
N LEU A 109 20.47 0.76 -24.85
CA LEU A 109 19.87 0.13 -23.67
C LEU A 109 19.32 1.22 -22.77
N SER A 110 18.01 1.16 -22.51
CA SER A 110 17.34 2.11 -21.62
C SER A 110 17.95 2.02 -20.22
N PRO A 111 18.30 3.14 -19.57
CA PRO A 111 18.72 3.14 -18.16
C PRO A 111 17.70 2.48 -17.23
N LEU A 112 16.41 2.51 -17.63
CA LEU A 112 15.32 1.85 -16.91
C LEU A 112 15.42 0.32 -16.90
N ALA A 113 16.15 -0.29 -17.83
CA ALA A 113 16.36 -1.74 -17.85
C ALA A 113 17.19 -2.22 -16.64
N PHE A 114 17.92 -1.32 -15.99
CA PHE A 114 18.69 -1.61 -14.77
C PHE A 114 17.95 -1.26 -13.48
N ILE A 115 16.77 -0.65 -13.58
CA ILE A 115 15.97 -0.32 -12.41
C ILE A 115 15.20 -1.57 -11.97
N PRO A 116 15.34 -2.00 -10.69
CA PRO A 116 14.60 -3.14 -10.20
C PRO A 116 13.09 -2.91 -10.24
N GLU A 117 12.36 -3.96 -10.60
CA GLU A 117 10.89 -3.93 -10.71
C GLU A 117 10.19 -3.49 -9.42
N PHE A 118 10.72 -3.87 -8.25
CA PHE A 118 10.14 -3.53 -6.96
C PHE A 118 10.08 -2.01 -6.70
N VAL A 119 10.89 -1.20 -7.40
CA VAL A 119 10.81 0.27 -7.32
C VAL A 119 9.45 0.75 -7.83
N ILE A 120 8.94 0.12 -8.89
CA ILE A 120 7.62 0.40 -9.48
C ILE A 120 6.53 -0.22 -8.60
N GLU A 121 6.73 -1.45 -8.12
CA GLU A 121 5.77 -2.11 -7.22
C GLU A 121 5.52 -1.29 -5.96
N ASN A 122 6.56 -0.72 -5.35
CA ASN A 122 6.43 0.14 -4.17
C ASN A 122 5.46 1.32 -4.40
N VAL A 123 5.51 1.95 -5.59
CA VAL A 123 4.60 3.04 -5.96
C VAL A 123 3.17 2.54 -6.02
N ILE A 124 2.95 1.43 -6.72
CA ILE A 124 1.63 0.83 -6.90
C ILE A 124 1.06 0.39 -5.55
N ASP A 125 1.84 -0.32 -4.75
CA ASP A 125 1.42 -0.88 -3.46
C ASP A 125 1.03 0.20 -2.46
N LEU A 126 1.79 1.31 -2.38
CA LEU A 126 1.45 2.40 -1.48
C LEU A 126 0.15 3.08 -1.90
N VAL A 127 0.02 3.46 -3.17
CA VAL A 127 -1.18 4.20 -3.63
C VAL A 127 -2.42 3.33 -3.51
N SER A 128 -2.32 2.05 -3.88
CA SER A 128 -3.42 1.09 -3.68
C SER A 128 -3.77 0.90 -2.20
N TYR A 129 -2.78 0.86 -1.31
CA TYR A 129 -3.03 0.82 0.13
C TYR A 129 -3.77 2.08 0.61
N LEU A 130 -3.28 3.26 0.21
CA LEU A 130 -3.88 4.53 0.63
C LEU A 130 -5.33 4.58 0.18
N ARG A 131 -5.64 4.13 -1.04
CA ARG A 131 -7.02 4.08 -1.51
C ARG A 131 -7.90 3.13 -0.70
N VAL A 132 -7.44 1.91 -0.43
CA VAL A 132 -8.26 0.88 0.20
C VAL A 132 -8.49 1.15 1.70
N LEU A 133 -7.46 1.60 2.42
CA LEU A 133 -7.51 1.71 3.88
C LEU A 133 -7.59 3.14 4.40
N LYS A 134 -7.37 4.14 3.53
CA LYS A 134 -7.32 5.56 3.86
C LYS A 134 -7.89 6.40 2.70
N ASP A 135 -9.10 6.08 2.26
CA ASP A 135 -9.74 6.63 1.04
C ASP A 135 -9.66 8.17 0.95
N GLU A 136 -9.90 8.87 2.07
CA GLU A 136 -9.87 10.34 2.16
C GLU A 136 -8.44 10.93 2.23
N PHE A 137 -7.40 10.12 2.41
CA PHE A 137 -6.04 10.61 2.64
C PHE A 137 -5.46 11.33 1.43
N LEU A 138 -5.73 10.84 0.21
CA LEU A 138 -5.26 11.50 -1.02
C LEU A 138 -5.94 12.86 -1.26
N GLU A 139 -7.14 13.06 -0.70
CA GLU A 139 -7.91 14.30 -0.79
C GLU A 139 -7.70 15.21 0.45
N SER A 140 -6.93 14.74 1.44
CA SER A 140 -6.70 15.46 2.69
C SER A 140 -5.80 16.68 2.53
N SER A 141 -5.98 17.66 3.41
CA SER A 141 -5.11 18.84 3.47
C SER A 141 -3.65 18.51 3.80
N ASP A 142 -3.39 17.35 4.42
CA ASP A 142 -2.05 16.95 4.85
C ASP A 142 -1.13 16.56 3.69
N VAL A 143 -1.71 16.20 2.54
CA VAL A 143 -0.96 15.83 1.32
C VAL A 143 -1.23 16.77 0.15
N ALA A 144 -1.99 17.85 0.35
CA ALA A 144 -2.38 18.79 -0.71
C ALA A 144 -1.17 19.46 -1.42
N ASN A 145 0.00 19.46 -0.78
CA ASN A 145 1.24 19.98 -1.35
C ASN A 145 2.02 18.96 -2.20
N ILE A 146 1.59 17.70 -2.24
CA ILE A 146 2.22 16.64 -3.02
C ILE A 146 1.51 16.56 -4.38
N PRO A 147 2.21 16.83 -5.50
CA PRO A 147 1.59 16.78 -6.82
C PRO A 147 1.30 15.33 -7.21
N LEU A 148 0.04 15.00 -7.55
CA LEU A 148 -0.35 13.65 -7.97
C LEU A 148 -0.23 13.44 -9.48
N GLU A 149 -0.10 14.52 -10.26
CA GLU A 149 0.07 14.49 -11.72
C GLU A 149 1.22 13.59 -12.18
N PRO A 150 2.39 13.53 -11.51
CA PRO A 150 3.45 12.61 -11.87
C PRO A 150 3.04 11.13 -11.81
N LEU A 151 2.15 10.75 -10.89
CA LEU A 151 1.66 9.36 -10.82
C LEU A 151 0.85 9.00 -12.06
N LEU A 152 0.00 9.92 -12.52
CA LEU A 152 -0.80 9.77 -13.74
C LEU A 152 0.09 9.70 -14.99
N GLU A 153 1.02 10.66 -15.14
CA GLU A 153 1.96 10.67 -16.27
C GLU A 153 2.80 9.39 -16.28
N PHE A 154 3.27 8.94 -15.12
CA PHE A 154 4.04 7.71 -14.96
C PHE A 154 3.25 6.48 -15.41
N ALA A 155 2.04 6.29 -14.89
CA ALA A 155 1.21 5.15 -15.25
C ALA A 155 0.92 5.12 -16.76
N ILE A 156 0.49 6.25 -17.34
CA ILE A 156 0.17 6.35 -18.77
C ILE A 156 1.40 6.08 -19.64
N LEU A 157 2.54 6.69 -19.32
CA LEU A 157 3.76 6.58 -20.12
C LEU A 157 4.29 5.14 -20.15
N PHE A 158 4.34 4.48 -18.98
CA PHE A 158 4.90 3.14 -18.84
C PHE A 158 3.92 2.05 -19.33
N MET A 159 2.60 2.29 -19.27
CA MET A 159 1.61 1.44 -19.94
C MET A 159 1.70 1.54 -21.47
N HIS A 160 1.87 2.77 -22.00
CA HIS A 160 1.88 3.02 -23.44
C HIS A 160 3.14 2.52 -24.15
N LYS A 161 4.29 2.46 -23.46
CA LYS A 161 5.58 2.05 -24.04
C LYS A 161 6.08 0.73 -23.43
N PRO A 162 5.79 -0.43 -24.06
CA PRO A 162 6.26 -1.75 -23.58
C PRO A 162 7.78 -1.87 -23.50
N THR A 163 8.52 -1.05 -24.25
CA THR A 163 9.98 -1.02 -24.22
C THR A 163 10.55 -0.43 -22.93
N LEU A 164 9.76 0.35 -22.17
CA LEU A 164 10.17 0.93 -20.89
C LEU A 164 9.87 0.00 -19.71
N LEU A 165 8.78 -0.79 -19.82
CA LEU A 165 8.38 -1.78 -18.82
C LEU A 165 7.99 -3.08 -19.53
N PRO A 166 8.95 -3.99 -19.75
CA PRO A 166 8.71 -5.23 -20.49
C PRO A 166 7.67 -6.12 -19.78
N ASN A 167 7.70 -6.16 -18.44
CA ASN A 167 6.83 -6.99 -17.63
C ASN A 167 5.34 -6.61 -17.85
N PRO A 168 4.55 -7.47 -18.50
CA PRO A 168 3.14 -7.19 -18.77
C PRO A 168 2.27 -7.18 -17.50
N HIS A 169 2.66 -7.92 -16.46
CA HIS A 169 1.92 -7.97 -15.20
C HIS A 169 2.03 -6.64 -14.46
N LEU A 170 3.23 -6.05 -14.39
CA LEU A 170 3.39 -4.72 -13.80
C LEU A 170 2.64 -3.64 -14.59
N ARG A 171 2.63 -3.74 -15.93
CA ARG A 171 1.83 -2.81 -16.75
C ARG A 171 0.32 -2.94 -16.48
N ALA A 172 -0.19 -4.15 -16.23
CA ALA A 172 -1.59 -4.33 -15.84
C ALA A 172 -1.88 -3.66 -14.48
N ARG A 173 -0.97 -3.82 -13.51
CA ARG A 173 -1.09 -3.15 -12.19
C ARG A 173 -1.02 -1.62 -12.26
N LEU A 174 -0.36 -1.05 -13.27
CA LEU A 174 -0.42 0.40 -13.52
C LEU A 174 -1.80 0.87 -14.00
N ALA A 175 -2.60 0.00 -14.63
CA ALA A 175 -3.98 0.32 -14.96
C ALA A 175 -4.84 0.38 -13.69
N GLU A 176 -4.64 -0.58 -12.77
CA GLU A 176 -5.27 -0.57 -11.44
C GLU A 176 -4.89 0.71 -10.67
N LEU A 177 -3.63 1.14 -10.76
CA LEU A 177 -3.17 2.40 -10.17
C LEU A 177 -3.93 3.63 -10.71
N LEU A 178 -4.29 3.65 -12.00
CA LEU A 178 -5.09 4.75 -12.55
C LEU A 178 -6.52 4.74 -12.00
N GLU A 179 -7.10 3.56 -11.79
CA GLU A 179 -8.40 3.42 -11.16
C GLU A 179 -8.39 3.90 -9.70
N THR A 180 -7.34 3.59 -8.94
CA THR A 180 -7.20 4.03 -7.55
C THR A 180 -6.96 5.52 -7.36
N LEU A 181 -6.62 6.26 -8.43
CA LEU A 181 -6.47 7.72 -8.42
C LEU A 181 -7.76 8.47 -8.78
N LEU A 182 -8.83 7.78 -9.19
CA LEU A 182 -10.11 8.44 -9.49
C LEU A 182 -10.75 8.99 -8.20
N PRO A 183 -11.24 10.25 -8.17
CA PRO A 183 -11.88 10.79 -6.97
C PRO A 183 -13.08 9.95 -6.54
N VAL A 184 -13.37 9.94 -5.24
CA VAL A 184 -14.47 9.16 -4.67
C VAL A 184 -15.80 9.65 -5.26
N ARG A 185 -16.56 8.74 -5.88
CA ARG A 185 -17.92 9.04 -6.33
C ARG A 185 -18.88 8.84 -5.16
N GLU A 186 -19.69 9.85 -4.85
CA GLU A 186 -20.67 9.83 -3.74
C GLU A 186 -21.57 8.57 -3.72
N ASN A 187 -21.75 7.92 -4.89
CA ASN A 187 -22.59 6.74 -5.08
C ASN A 187 -21.89 5.37 -4.82
N GLU A 188 -20.58 5.35 -4.57
CA GLU A 188 -19.78 4.10 -4.41
C GLU A 188 -19.54 3.71 -2.94
N THR A 189 -20.03 4.52 -2.00
CA THR A 189 -19.88 4.35 -0.54
C THR A 189 -20.45 3.06 0.03
N TRP A 190 -21.28 2.32 -0.72
CA TRP A 190 -21.86 1.05 -0.28
C TRP A 190 -20.88 -0.14 -0.30
N ASN A 191 -19.86 -0.16 -1.17
CA ASN A 191 -18.98 -1.33 -1.31
C ASN A 191 -17.74 -1.28 -0.39
N THR A 192 -17.26 -0.09 -0.03
CA THR A 192 -16.07 0.08 0.84
C THR A 192 -16.36 -0.28 2.31
N ALA A 193 -17.64 -0.21 2.73
CA ALA A 193 -18.07 -0.57 4.08
C ALA A 193 -17.94 -2.08 4.38
N ALA A 194 -17.98 -2.94 3.35
CA ALA A 194 -17.89 -4.40 3.53
C ALA A 194 -16.47 -4.88 3.88
N THR A 195 -15.43 -4.13 3.51
CA THR A 195 -14.02 -4.42 3.85
C THR A 195 -13.55 -3.70 5.11
N ASN A 196 -14.28 -2.65 5.54
CA ASN A 196 -13.95 -1.77 6.67
C ASN A 196 -14.69 -2.10 7.98
N VAL A 197 -15.24 -3.31 8.12
CA VAL A 197 -16.12 -3.68 9.26
C VAL A 197 -15.46 -3.47 10.64
N PHE A 198 -14.12 -3.52 10.75
CA PHE A 198 -13.43 -3.21 12.00
C PHE A 198 -13.05 -1.73 12.20
N GLY A 199 -12.94 -0.94 11.13
CA GLY A 199 -12.67 0.51 11.25
C GLY A 199 -13.86 1.29 11.81
N GLN A 200 -15.09 0.83 11.54
CA GLN A 200 -16.30 1.48 12.05
C GLN A 200 -16.62 1.14 13.51
N SER A 201 -16.21 -0.04 14.01
CA SER A 201 -16.46 -0.43 15.41
C SER A 201 -15.54 0.28 16.43
N ILE A 202 -14.40 0.84 15.99
CA ILE A 202 -13.49 1.58 16.88
C ILE A 202 -13.98 3.02 17.11
N ASN A 203 -14.73 3.61 16.19
CA ASN A 203 -15.29 4.97 16.33
C ASN A 203 -16.61 5.02 17.12
N GLN A 204 -17.08 3.91 17.69
CA GLN A 204 -18.28 3.88 18.55
C GLN A 204 -17.98 3.67 20.03
N VAL A 205 -16.70 3.60 20.42
CA VAL A 205 -16.28 3.39 21.83
C VAL A 205 -15.32 4.49 22.33
N ALA A 206 -15.31 5.65 21.66
CA ALA A 206 -14.67 6.86 22.17
C ALA A 206 -15.72 7.92 22.49
#